data_AF-A0A0S4KQ45-F1
#
_entry.id   AF-A0A0S4KQ45-F1
#
_cell.length_a   1.000
_cell.length_b   1.000
_cell.length_c   1.000
_cell.angle_alpha   90.00
_cell.angle_beta   90.00
_cell.angle_gamma   90.00
#
_symmetry.space_group_name_H-M   'P 1'
#
loop_
_entity.id
_entity.type
_entity.pdbx_description
1 polymer ?
#
loop_
_entity_poly.entity_id
_entity_poly.type
_entity_poly.pdbx_seq_one_letter_code
_entity_poly.pdbx_strand_id
1 'polypeptide(L)'
;MRERRWETTVPLTFGQVIEVGERLSALGLKPASPAQDVICYVEEWTVRSPDDFDQLDAWATEDVTLVHVRERWRGDFFLLAGAYHTVYRTNQDIGTYCSISHPWRVREPLRLHAQRGMLWLGFRHAHSFVRIRLHTHEVITPGETRGDAERARWLDERRVAFLEAITALELPVDTAIDRERVVLRPHDASVPFFCSWPDAFGPCQFEYNSADAYEFLVSASKLAETFAPEPADVRAYLTGFSEAGLTEFQTIEGDVRLAYRCSVHCPLDELPDVLRAIEPDGRLYATLCEFQTQDVVPDGGEASAIIGVVGADGRFQIEARLNRAPLKEDAMAEWLERLIGHPMAYAPLPAFV
;
A
#
# COMPACT_ATOMS: atom_id res chain seq x y z
N MET A 1 -7.55 1.09 0.39
CA MET A 1 -7.88 -0.34 0.53
C MET A 1 -9.33 -0.43 0.97
N ARG A 2 -10.20 -1.01 0.13
CA ARG A 2 -11.66 -1.09 0.33
C ARG A 2 -12.15 -2.54 0.28
N GLU A 3 -11.25 -3.48 0.53
CA GLU A 3 -11.46 -4.89 0.22
C GLU A 3 -11.23 -5.76 1.44
N ARG A 4 -12.01 -6.82 1.51
CA ARG A 4 -11.87 -7.93 2.44
C ARG A 4 -11.00 -8.98 1.78
N ARG A 5 -10.10 -9.60 2.54
CA ARG A 5 -9.09 -10.50 2.00
C ARG A 5 -9.10 -11.87 2.68
N TRP A 6 -9.02 -12.91 1.87
CA TRP A 6 -8.75 -14.29 2.28
C TRP A 6 -7.55 -14.83 1.51
N GLU A 7 -6.83 -15.76 2.12
CA GLU A 7 -5.65 -16.38 1.54
C GLU A 7 -5.67 -17.89 1.75
N THR A 8 -5.01 -18.62 0.84
CA THR A 8 -4.73 -20.04 1.03
C THR A 8 -3.83 -20.26 2.23
N THR A 9 -4.16 -21.24 3.07
CA THR A 9 -3.42 -21.52 4.31
C THR A 9 -2.11 -22.28 4.10
N VAL A 10 -1.91 -22.85 2.90
CA VAL A 10 -0.71 -23.60 2.53
C VAL A 10 -0.11 -23.05 1.23
N PRO A 11 1.22 -23.05 1.09
CA PRO A 11 1.85 -22.70 -0.17
C PRO A 11 1.48 -23.69 -1.28
N LEU A 12 1.36 -23.16 -2.49
CA LEU A 12 1.03 -23.88 -3.72
C LEU A 12 2.24 -23.90 -4.67
N THR A 13 2.27 -24.92 -5.52
CA THR A 13 3.08 -24.94 -6.74
C THR A 13 2.40 -24.14 -7.84
N PHE A 14 3.15 -23.71 -8.85
CA PHE A 14 2.55 -23.01 -9.99
C PHE A 14 1.55 -23.88 -10.77
N GLY A 15 1.78 -25.20 -10.86
CA GLY A 15 0.80 -26.12 -11.45
C GLY A 15 -0.56 -26.07 -10.75
N GLN A 16 -0.57 -25.99 -9.41
CA GLN A 16 -1.81 -25.84 -8.64
C GLN A 16 -2.48 -24.47 -8.86
N VAL A 17 -1.71 -23.40 -9.12
CA VAL A 17 -2.27 -22.10 -9.51
C VAL A 17 -3.01 -22.22 -10.85
N ILE A 18 -2.44 -22.96 -11.81
CA ILE A 18 -3.11 -23.22 -13.10
C ILE A 18 -4.40 -24.04 -12.90
N GLU A 19 -4.37 -25.07 -12.04
CA GLU A 19 -5.56 -25.85 -11.68
C GLU A 19 -6.68 -24.99 -11.08
N VAL A 20 -6.33 -23.98 -10.26
CA VAL A 20 -7.29 -22.98 -9.76
C VAL A 20 -7.91 -22.19 -10.92
N GLY A 21 -7.11 -21.75 -11.89
CA GLY A 21 -7.60 -21.12 -13.11
C GLY A 21 -8.56 -22.02 -13.90
N GLU A 22 -8.19 -23.27 -14.15
CA GLU A 22 -9.06 -24.23 -14.85
C GLU A 22 -10.39 -24.44 -14.10
N ARG A 23 -10.35 -24.52 -12.77
CA ARG A 23 -11.52 -24.64 -11.92
C ARG A 23 -12.45 -23.43 -12.03
N LEU A 24 -11.91 -22.21 -11.96
CA LEU A 24 -12.69 -20.98 -12.12
C LEU A 24 -13.33 -20.92 -13.52
N SER A 25 -12.59 -21.32 -14.56
CA SER A 25 -13.12 -21.41 -15.92
C SER A 25 -14.26 -22.44 -16.05
N ALA A 26 -14.16 -23.59 -15.39
CA ALA A 26 -15.23 -24.61 -15.37
C ALA A 26 -16.52 -24.11 -14.68
N LEU A 27 -16.41 -23.09 -13.82
CA LEU A 27 -17.55 -22.39 -13.21
C LEU A 27 -18.12 -21.27 -14.09
N GLY A 28 -17.60 -21.10 -15.31
CA GLY A 28 -18.03 -20.06 -16.26
C GLY A 28 -17.35 -18.70 -16.08
N LEU A 29 -16.35 -18.61 -15.19
CA LEU A 29 -15.55 -17.40 -15.02
C LEU A 29 -14.46 -17.29 -16.10
N LYS A 30 -13.76 -16.15 -16.13
CA LYS A 30 -12.75 -15.83 -17.15
C LYS A 30 -11.37 -15.56 -16.52
N PRO A 31 -10.72 -16.59 -15.95
CA PRO A 31 -9.37 -16.45 -15.46
C PRO A 31 -8.38 -16.25 -16.61
N ALA A 32 -7.25 -15.62 -16.32
CA ALA A 32 -6.14 -15.47 -17.25
C ALA A 32 -5.63 -16.85 -17.69
N SER A 33 -5.48 -17.03 -19.00
CA SER A 33 -4.88 -18.24 -19.55
C SER A 33 -3.35 -18.21 -19.42
N PRO A 34 -2.62 -19.34 -19.45
CA PRO A 34 -1.16 -19.37 -19.33
C PRO A 34 -0.42 -18.38 -20.24
N ALA A 35 -0.79 -18.30 -21.52
CA ALA A 35 -0.17 -17.41 -22.49
C ALA A 35 -0.71 -15.97 -22.48
N GLN A 36 -1.66 -15.65 -21.59
CA GLN A 36 -2.21 -14.31 -21.49
C GLN A 36 -1.24 -13.40 -20.75
N ASP A 37 -0.99 -12.23 -21.33
CA ASP A 37 -0.23 -11.17 -20.69
C ASP A 37 -0.95 -10.66 -19.43
N VAL A 38 -0.23 -10.61 -18.32
CA VAL A 38 -0.68 -10.12 -17.03
C VAL A 38 0.28 -9.08 -16.49
N ILE A 39 -0.25 -8.17 -15.68
CA ILE A 39 0.56 -7.23 -14.91
C ILE A 39 0.90 -7.87 -13.57
N CYS A 40 2.19 -8.07 -13.34
CA CYS A 40 2.77 -8.65 -12.14
C CYS A 40 3.43 -7.54 -11.31
N TYR A 41 2.83 -7.19 -10.17
CA TYR A 41 3.37 -6.18 -9.26
C TYR A 41 4.41 -6.80 -8.33
N VAL A 42 5.66 -6.37 -8.45
CA VAL A 42 6.79 -6.77 -7.62
C VAL A 42 6.97 -5.76 -6.47
N GLU A 43 7.12 -6.27 -5.25
CA GLU A 43 7.38 -5.50 -4.04
C GLU A 43 8.45 -6.16 -3.15
N GLU A 44 9.07 -5.37 -2.28
CA GLU A 44 10.09 -5.82 -1.31
C GLU A 44 11.27 -6.60 -1.92
N TRP A 45 11.54 -6.41 -3.22
CA TRP A 45 12.64 -7.11 -3.90
C TRP A 45 13.98 -6.53 -3.45
N THR A 46 14.66 -7.21 -2.52
CA THR A 46 15.90 -6.69 -1.94
C THR A 46 17.07 -6.88 -2.90
N VAL A 47 17.83 -5.80 -3.09
CA VAL A 47 18.98 -5.76 -4.00
C VAL A 47 20.23 -5.27 -3.28
N ARG A 48 21.41 -5.57 -3.85
CA ARG A 48 22.72 -5.10 -3.37
C ARG A 48 23.12 -3.78 -4.00
N SER A 49 22.70 -3.56 -5.24
CA SER A 49 22.97 -2.36 -6.01
C SER A 49 21.77 -1.95 -6.87
N PRO A 50 21.67 -0.71 -7.35
CA PRO A 50 20.60 -0.30 -8.26
C PRO A 50 20.61 -1.13 -9.56
N ASP A 51 21.80 -1.45 -10.06
CA ASP A 51 22.04 -2.21 -11.29
C ASP A 51 21.51 -3.64 -11.22
N ASP A 52 21.25 -4.16 -10.01
CA ASP A 52 20.61 -5.47 -9.86
C ASP A 52 19.19 -5.50 -10.47
N PHE A 53 18.60 -4.33 -10.76
CA PHE A 53 17.34 -4.20 -11.50
C PHE A 53 17.39 -4.88 -12.89
N ASP A 54 18.57 -4.94 -13.52
CA ASP A 54 18.80 -5.56 -14.83
C ASP A 54 18.40 -7.06 -14.87
N GLN A 55 18.23 -7.70 -13.70
CA GLN A 55 17.68 -9.06 -13.61
C GLN A 55 16.26 -9.18 -14.18
N LEU A 56 15.52 -8.07 -14.30
CA LEU A 56 14.19 -8.02 -14.91
C LEU A 56 14.20 -7.58 -16.38
N ASP A 57 15.36 -7.40 -17.03
CA ASP A 57 15.49 -6.92 -18.43
C ASP A 57 14.78 -7.80 -19.47
N ALA A 58 14.47 -9.05 -19.12
CA ALA A 58 13.71 -9.94 -19.98
C ALA A 58 12.25 -9.48 -20.19
N TRP A 59 11.73 -8.60 -19.32
CA TRP A 59 10.34 -8.16 -19.32
C TRP A 59 10.21 -6.64 -19.41
N ALA A 60 9.06 -6.18 -19.92
CA ALA A 60 8.72 -4.77 -19.87
C ALA A 60 8.32 -4.38 -18.43
N THR A 61 8.84 -3.25 -17.94
CA THR A 61 8.57 -2.78 -16.58
C THR A 61 8.00 -1.36 -16.54
N GLU A 62 7.19 -1.09 -15.52
CA GLU A 62 6.56 0.21 -15.26
C GLU A 62 6.65 0.59 -13.77
N ASP A 63 6.47 1.87 -13.46
CA ASP A 63 6.43 2.41 -12.08
C ASP A 63 7.66 2.06 -11.21
N VAL A 64 8.80 1.85 -11.84
CA VAL A 64 10.06 1.44 -11.19
C VAL A 64 10.46 2.43 -10.11
N THR A 65 10.56 1.93 -8.88
CA THR A 65 10.92 2.72 -7.71
C THR A 65 11.97 1.98 -6.90
N LEU A 66 13.14 2.60 -6.72
CA LEU A 66 14.10 2.16 -5.72
C LEU A 66 13.65 2.64 -4.34
N VAL A 67 13.66 1.75 -3.37
CA VAL A 67 13.29 2.01 -1.98
C VAL A 67 14.52 1.85 -1.10
N HIS A 68 14.85 2.91 -0.39
CA HIS A 68 15.83 2.91 0.67
C HIS A 68 15.14 2.58 1.99
N VAL A 69 15.37 1.38 2.52
CA VAL A 69 14.79 0.89 3.77
C VAL A 69 15.81 1.01 4.90
N ARG A 70 15.44 1.75 5.95
CA ARG A 70 16.18 1.86 7.20
C ARG A 70 15.35 1.24 8.32
N GLU A 71 15.78 0.08 8.77
CA GLU A 71 15.11 -0.66 9.83
C GLU A 71 15.61 -0.19 11.18
N ARG A 72 14.69 -0.06 12.14
CA ARG A 72 15.01 0.35 13.52
C ARG A 72 15.83 1.66 13.62
N TRP A 73 15.63 2.58 12.69
CA TRP A 73 16.35 3.83 12.58
C TRP A 73 16.13 4.74 13.78
N ARG A 74 17.20 5.44 14.17
CA ARG A 74 17.25 6.39 15.29
C ARG A 74 18.08 7.60 14.87
N GLY A 75 17.43 8.58 14.28
CA GLY A 75 18.09 9.82 13.87
C GLY A 75 17.13 11.00 13.86
N ASP A 76 17.61 12.11 13.33
CA ASP A 76 16.81 13.32 13.15
C ASP A 76 16.15 13.31 11.76
N PHE A 77 14.82 13.29 11.74
CA PHE A 77 14.06 13.20 10.50
C PHE A 77 14.26 14.42 9.61
N PHE A 78 14.49 15.60 10.21
CA PHE A 78 14.78 16.83 9.47
C PHE A 78 16.09 16.70 8.68
N LEU A 79 17.15 16.20 9.32
CA LEU A 79 18.45 16.02 8.67
C LEU A 79 18.37 14.96 7.56
N LEU A 80 17.69 13.85 7.82
CA LEU A 80 17.51 12.80 6.81
C LEU A 80 16.73 13.31 5.60
N ALA A 81 15.56 13.91 5.82
CA ALA A 81 14.74 14.44 4.73
C ALA A 81 15.45 15.57 3.96
N GLY A 82 16.20 16.43 4.67
CA GLY A 82 17.02 17.48 4.05
C GLY A 82 18.14 16.94 3.16
N ALA A 83 18.78 15.82 3.55
CA ALA A 83 19.77 15.14 2.73
C ALA A 83 19.15 14.58 1.44
N TYR A 84 18.00 13.90 1.54
CA TYR A 84 17.25 13.44 0.35
C TYR A 84 16.83 14.59 -0.55
N HIS A 85 16.31 15.67 0.03
CA HIS A 85 15.94 16.85 -0.73
C HIS A 85 17.15 17.45 -1.48
N THR A 86 18.34 17.47 -0.87
CA THR A 86 19.54 18.00 -1.50
C THR A 86 19.93 17.21 -2.75
N VAL A 87 19.96 15.88 -2.67
CA VAL A 87 20.25 15.03 -3.83
C VAL A 87 19.12 15.12 -4.87
N TYR A 88 17.87 15.16 -4.41
CA TYR A 88 16.70 15.35 -5.27
C TYR A 88 16.82 16.62 -6.12
N ARG A 89 17.21 17.75 -5.52
CA ARG A 89 17.33 19.02 -6.24
C ARG A 89 18.32 18.99 -7.39
N THR A 90 19.38 18.18 -7.28
CA THR A 90 20.41 18.01 -8.32
C THR A 90 19.94 17.09 -9.45
N ASN A 91 19.11 16.09 -9.13
CA ASN A 91 18.75 15.00 -10.04
C ASN A 91 17.27 15.01 -10.49
N GLN A 92 16.48 16.01 -10.11
CA GLN A 92 15.07 16.07 -10.46
C GLN A 92 14.85 16.34 -11.96
N ASP A 93 13.84 15.69 -12.51
CA ASP A 93 13.28 15.93 -13.83
C ASP A 93 11.75 15.69 -13.81
N ILE A 94 11.06 15.98 -14.89
CA ILE A 94 9.67 15.59 -15.12
C ILE A 94 9.57 14.07 -14.96
N GLY A 95 8.66 13.62 -14.09
CA GLY A 95 8.47 12.21 -13.77
C GLY A 95 9.26 11.70 -12.57
N THR A 96 10.25 12.47 -12.08
CA THR A 96 10.95 12.11 -10.84
C THR A 96 10.11 12.37 -9.59
N TYR A 97 10.22 11.47 -8.63
CA TYR A 97 9.50 11.55 -7.36
C TYR A 97 10.37 11.00 -6.22
N CYS A 98 10.60 11.84 -5.20
CA CYS A 98 11.26 11.44 -3.97
C CYS A 98 10.27 11.57 -2.81
N SER A 99 10.15 10.57 -1.94
CA SER A 99 9.41 10.73 -0.69
C SER A 99 10.00 9.90 0.43
N ILE A 100 9.96 10.41 1.66
CA ILE A 100 10.49 9.76 2.84
C ILE A 100 9.32 9.55 3.81
N SER A 101 9.10 8.30 4.20
CA SER A 101 8.05 7.92 5.13
C SER A 101 8.59 7.65 6.53
N HIS A 102 7.88 8.13 7.53
CA HIS A 102 8.19 7.90 8.94
C HIS A 102 6.90 7.59 9.72
N PRO A 103 6.93 6.67 10.69
CA PRO A 103 5.80 6.47 11.59
C PRO A 103 5.63 7.64 12.56
N TRP A 104 4.41 7.84 13.06
CA TRP A 104 4.16 8.80 14.14
C TRP A 104 3.11 8.25 15.09
N ARG A 105 3.05 8.80 16.30
CA ARG A 105 2.17 8.31 17.36
C ARG A 105 1.03 9.28 17.58
N VAL A 106 -0.19 8.76 17.53
CA VAL A 106 -1.37 9.48 18.04
C VAL A 106 -1.29 9.46 19.56
N ARG A 107 -1.56 10.56 20.25
CA ARG A 107 -1.49 10.60 21.72
C ARG A 107 -2.78 10.08 22.37
N GLU A 108 -3.92 10.42 21.78
CA GLU A 108 -5.21 9.99 22.31
C GLU A 108 -5.38 8.47 22.14
N PRO A 109 -5.80 7.71 23.17
CA PRO A 109 -6.00 6.28 23.05
C PRO A 109 -7.08 5.92 22.03
N LEU A 110 -6.72 5.11 21.04
CA LEU A 110 -7.63 4.67 19.99
C LEU A 110 -8.05 3.21 20.23
N ARG A 111 -9.31 2.88 19.91
CA ARG A 111 -9.83 1.50 20.00
C ARG A 111 -10.04 0.86 18.64
N LEU A 112 -10.42 1.65 17.64
CA LEU A 112 -10.77 1.17 16.30
C LEU A 112 -9.67 1.49 15.29
N HIS A 113 -8.86 2.50 15.59
CA HIS A 113 -7.67 2.88 14.83
C HIS A 113 -6.38 2.41 15.51
N ALA A 114 -5.35 2.14 14.72
CA ALA A 114 -4.02 1.88 15.25
C ALA A 114 -3.46 3.14 15.91
N GLN A 115 -2.78 2.98 17.04
CA GLN A 115 -2.10 4.08 17.75
C GLN A 115 -0.96 4.73 16.94
N ARG A 116 -0.53 4.08 15.86
CA ARG A 116 0.53 4.51 14.94
C ARG A 116 -0.09 4.94 13.61
N GLY A 117 0.24 6.16 13.17
CA GLY A 117 0.03 6.64 11.82
C GLY A 117 1.31 6.58 10.99
N MET A 118 1.19 6.83 9.69
CA MET A 118 2.33 6.99 8.79
C MET A 118 2.30 8.40 8.17
N LEU A 119 3.46 9.03 8.14
CA LEU A 119 3.74 10.32 7.52
C LEU A 119 4.61 10.07 6.30
N TRP A 120 4.34 10.73 5.17
CA TRP A 120 5.27 10.89 4.06
C TRP A 120 5.52 12.38 3.86
N LEU A 121 6.79 12.74 3.77
CA LEU A 121 7.24 14.01 3.21
C LEU A 121 7.80 13.73 1.83
N GLY A 122 7.30 14.40 0.79
CA GLY A 122 7.82 14.18 -0.55
C GLY A 122 7.99 15.43 -1.39
N PHE A 123 8.77 15.23 -2.44
CA PHE A 123 9.29 16.24 -3.34
C PHE A 123 9.02 15.81 -4.77
N ARG A 124 8.39 16.71 -5.53
CA ARG A 124 8.12 16.60 -6.96
C ARG A 124 8.58 17.87 -7.65
N HIS A 125 8.72 17.80 -8.97
CA HIS A 125 9.31 18.88 -9.77
C HIS A 125 8.64 20.25 -9.52
N ALA A 126 7.33 20.26 -9.26
CA ALA A 126 6.55 21.48 -9.11
C ALA A 126 6.04 21.77 -7.67
N HIS A 127 6.16 20.82 -6.74
CA HIS A 127 5.63 20.97 -5.39
C HIS A 127 6.26 20.00 -4.39
N SER A 128 6.22 20.34 -3.12
CA SER A 128 6.33 19.40 -2.02
C SER A 128 4.94 18.95 -1.56
N PHE A 129 4.88 17.85 -0.82
CA PHE A 129 3.65 17.42 -0.17
C PHE A 129 3.94 16.76 1.18
N VAL A 130 2.95 16.84 2.05
CA VAL A 130 2.86 16.01 3.24
C VAL A 130 1.63 15.12 3.13
N ARG A 131 1.81 13.81 3.36
CA ARG A 131 0.72 12.83 3.35
C ARG A 131 0.66 12.12 4.68
N ILE A 132 -0.53 12.08 5.26
CA ILE A 132 -0.80 11.38 6.51
C ILE A 132 -1.74 10.23 6.24
N ARG A 133 -1.36 9.03 6.66
CA ARG A 133 -2.20 7.82 6.61
C ARG A 133 -2.47 7.33 8.03
N LEU A 134 -3.74 7.05 8.29
CA LEU A 134 -4.22 6.35 9.48
C LEU A 134 -4.67 4.94 9.09
N HIS A 135 -4.49 4.01 10.02
CA HIS A 135 -4.86 2.61 9.86
C HIS A 135 -5.92 2.22 10.88
N THR A 136 -6.74 1.24 10.52
CA THR A 136 -7.78 0.67 11.37
C THR A 136 -7.45 -0.77 11.70
N HIS A 137 -7.93 -1.27 12.84
CA HIS A 137 -7.78 -2.67 13.20
C HIS A 137 -8.68 -3.61 12.38
N GLU A 138 -9.74 -3.05 11.79
CA GLU A 138 -10.66 -3.76 10.92
C GLU A 138 -10.98 -2.92 9.68
N VAL A 139 -11.28 -3.60 8.57
CA VAL A 139 -11.85 -3.00 7.36
C VAL A 139 -13.29 -3.48 7.22
N ILE A 140 -14.22 -2.53 7.22
CA ILE A 140 -15.64 -2.77 6.98
C ILE A 140 -15.99 -2.02 5.71
N THR A 141 -16.41 -2.76 4.70
CA THR A 141 -16.59 -2.22 3.36
C THR A 141 -17.90 -1.46 3.21
N PRO A 142 -18.02 -0.55 2.22
CA PRO A 142 -19.25 0.18 1.95
C PRO A 142 -20.46 -0.73 1.73
N GLY A 143 -21.52 -0.49 2.50
CA GLY A 143 -22.77 -1.25 2.48
C GLY A 143 -22.92 -2.29 3.60
N GLU A 144 -21.86 -2.56 4.36
CA GLU A 144 -21.96 -3.44 5.54
C GLU A 144 -22.41 -2.67 6.79
N THR A 145 -23.31 -3.26 7.58
CA THR A 145 -23.91 -2.64 8.78
C THR A 145 -23.27 -3.09 10.10
N ARG A 146 -22.38 -4.08 10.07
CA ARG A 146 -21.77 -4.67 11.28
C ARG A 146 -20.97 -3.69 12.13
N GLY A 147 -20.49 -2.59 11.52
CA GLY A 147 -19.78 -1.51 12.22
C GLY A 147 -20.67 -0.38 12.73
N ASP A 148 -21.97 -0.37 12.43
CA ASP A 148 -22.82 0.81 12.64
C ASP A 148 -22.90 1.25 14.11
N ALA A 149 -22.88 0.30 15.04
CA ALA A 149 -22.88 0.59 16.48
C ALA A 149 -21.65 1.39 16.93
N GLU A 150 -20.52 1.23 16.24
CA GLU A 150 -19.23 1.88 16.55
C GLU A 150 -18.93 3.08 15.62
N ARG A 151 -19.82 3.39 14.67
CA ARG A 151 -19.64 4.45 13.65
C ARG A 151 -19.29 5.80 14.24
N ALA A 152 -20.02 6.22 15.27
CA ALA A 152 -19.79 7.51 15.92
C ALA A 152 -18.40 7.61 16.55
N ARG A 153 -17.97 6.56 17.29
CA ARG A 153 -16.63 6.48 17.88
C ARG A 153 -15.55 6.50 16.81
N TRP A 154 -15.75 5.74 15.75
CA TRP A 154 -14.78 5.66 14.68
C TRP A 154 -14.57 6.99 13.96
N LEU A 155 -15.66 7.72 13.66
CA LEU A 155 -15.57 9.05 13.07
C LEU A 155 -14.86 10.04 14.00
N ASP A 156 -15.12 9.95 15.31
CA ASP A 156 -14.46 10.81 16.28
C ASP A 156 -12.97 10.48 16.43
N GLU A 157 -12.60 9.20 16.59
CA GLU A 157 -11.19 8.76 16.63
C GLU A 157 -10.42 9.22 15.38
N ARG A 158 -11.01 9.03 14.20
CA ARG A 158 -10.42 9.48 12.92
C ARG A 158 -10.21 10.99 12.92
N ARG A 159 -11.25 11.76 13.29
CA ARG A 159 -11.19 13.23 13.32
C ARG A 159 -10.11 13.69 14.28
N VAL A 160 -10.06 13.12 15.49
CA VAL A 160 -9.08 13.45 16.53
C VAL A 160 -7.67 13.16 16.07
N ALA A 161 -7.42 11.98 15.49
CA ALA A 161 -6.11 11.61 14.98
C ALA A 161 -5.64 12.53 13.84
N PHE A 162 -6.52 12.87 12.89
CA PHE A 162 -6.15 13.83 11.84
C PHE A 162 -5.97 15.25 12.37
N LEU A 163 -6.79 15.69 13.32
CA LEU A 163 -6.63 17.01 13.95
C LEU A 163 -5.30 17.11 14.69
N GLU A 164 -4.86 16.04 15.35
CA GLU A 164 -3.54 15.99 15.99
C GLU A 164 -2.41 16.15 14.96
N ALA A 165 -2.45 15.41 13.85
CA ALA A 165 -1.47 15.53 12.78
C ALA A 165 -1.49 16.93 12.14
N ILE A 166 -2.67 17.47 11.82
CA ILE A 166 -2.84 18.83 11.26
C ILE A 166 -2.26 19.89 12.20
N THR A 167 -2.50 19.76 13.50
CA THR A 167 -1.99 20.69 14.51
C THR A 167 -0.47 20.61 14.60
N ALA A 168 0.10 19.41 14.66
CA ALA A 168 1.55 19.21 14.72
C ALA A 168 2.27 19.70 13.46
N LEU A 169 1.62 19.54 12.30
CA LEU A 169 2.12 20.00 11.00
C LEU A 169 1.86 21.49 10.74
N GLU A 170 1.10 22.16 11.62
CA GLU A 170 0.69 23.56 11.48
C GLU A 170 -0.07 23.84 10.16
N LEU A 171 -0.85 22.86 9.66
CA LEU A 171 -1.56 23.00 8.39
C LEU A 171 -2.81 23.87 8.53
N PRO A 172 -3.11 24.74 7.54
CA PRO A 172 -4.31 25.57 7.53
C PRO A 172 -5.52 24.75 7.05
N VAL A 173 -5.94 23.78 7.87
CA VAL A 173 -7.01 22.83 7.55
C VAL A 173 -7.98 22.71 8.72
N ASP A 174 -9.26 22.95 8.46
CA ASP A 174 -10.33 22.72 9.43
C ASP A 174 -10.81 21.26 9.39
N THR A 175 -11.26 20.75 10.54
CA THR A 175 -11.80 19.40 10.67
C THR A 175 -13.24 19.44 11.19
N ALA A 176 -14.12 18.62 10.64
CA ALA A 176 -15.50 18.47 11.09
C ALA A 176 -16.03 17.06 10.84
N ILE A 177 -17.12 16.69 11.52
CA ILE A 177 -17.98 15.57 11.11
C ILE A 177 -19.23 16.18 10.48
N ASP A 178 -19.50 15.83 9.22
CA ASP A 178 -20.67 16.30 8.47
C ASP A 178 -21.26 15.16 7.66
N ARG A 179 -22.55 14.86 7.84
CA ARG A 179 -23.25 13.72 7.19
C ARG A 179 -22.50 12.39 7.34
N GLU A 180 -22.16 12.03 8.59
CA GLU A 180 -21.52 10.76 8.95
C GLU A 180 -20.15 10.50 8.29
N ARG A 181 -19.43 11.57 7.94
CA ARG A 181 -18.06 11.49 7.43
C ARG A 181 -17.20 12.58 8.06
N VAL A 182 -15.92 12.27 8.21
CA VAL A 182 -14.90 13.27 8.54
C VAL A 182 -14.65 14.10 7.29
N VAL A 183 -14.73 15.42 7.45
CA VAL A 183 -14.44 16.39 6.40
C VAL A 183 -13.24 17.21 6.85
N LEU A 184 -12.23 17.25 6.00
CA LEU A 184 -11.07 18.14 6.12
C LEU A 184 -11.19 19.22 5.06
N ARG A 185 -11.07 20.50 5.44
CA ARG A 185 -11.20 21.65 4.52
C ARG A 185 -9.98 22.55 4.62
N PRO A 186 -9.17 22.69 3.56
CA PRO A 186 -8.10 23.68 3.56
C PRO A 186 -8.71 25.09 3.59
N HIS A 187 -8.05 26.03 4.29
CA HIS A 187 -8.50 27.42 4.35
C HIS A 187 -8.43 28.10 2.97
N ASP A 188 -7.47 27.69 2.14
CA ASP A 188 -7.38 28.05 0.73
C ASP A 188 -7.79 26.87 -0.15
N ALA A 189 -8.93 27.00 -0.84
CA ALA A 189 -9.47 25.98 -1.73
C ALA A 189 -8.68 25.84 -3.05
N SER A 190 -7.75 26.75 -3.35
CA SER A 190 -6.87 26.66 -4.52
C SER A 190 -5.70 25.70 -4.32
N VAL A 191 -5.35 25.40 -3.06
CA VAL A 191 -4.29 24.45 -2.72
C VAL A 191 -4.76 23.03 -3.03
N PRO A 192 -3.99 22.26 -3.82
CA PRO A 192 -4.30 20.85 -4.05
C PRO A 192 -4.29 20.09 -2.73
N PHE A 193 -5.46 19.56 -2.36
CA PHE A 193 -5.68 18.82 -1.14
C PHE A 193 -6.49 17.57 -1.44
N PHE A 194 -5.87 16.41 -1.22
CA PHE A 194 -6.45 15.12 -1.59
C PHE A 194 -6.82 14.34 -0.36
N CYS A 195 -8.05 13.87 -0.34
CA CYS A 195 -8.58 13.07 0.75
C CYS A 195 -9.03 11.73 0.20
N SER A 196 -8.43 10.65 0.68
CA SER A 196 -8.82 9.29 0.33
C SER A 196 -9.42 8.61 1.55
N TRP A 197 -10.74 8.57 1.57
CA TRP A 197 -11.53 7.82 2.55
C TRP A 197 -12.10 6.55 1.89
N PRO A 198 -12.26 5.46 2.67
CA PRO A 198 -13.38 4.58 2.43
C PRO A 198 -14.68 5.31 2.82
N ASP A 199 -15.76 5.11 2.07
CA ASP A 199 -17.12 5.50 2.49
C ASP A 199 -17.61 4.70 3.72
N ALA A 200 -16.73 3.86 4.29
CA ALA A 200 -16.92 2.94 5.38
C ALA A 200 -15.64 2.81 6.23
N PHE A 201 -15.53 1.79 7.08
CA PHE A 201 -14.43 1.65 8.03
C PHE A 201 -13.18 1.10 7.35
N GLY A 202 -12.05 1.78 7.47
CA GLY A 202 -10.80 1.36 6.83
C GLY A 202 -9.71 2.43 6.87
N PRO A 203 -8.52 2.09 6.35
CA PRO A 203 -7.40 3.02 6.24
C PRO A 203 -7.80 4.26 5.45
N CYS A 204 -7.33 5.41 5.91
CA CYS A 204 -7.63 6.70 5.31
C CYS A 204 -6.39 7.56 5.27
N GLN A 205 -6.37 8.51 4.33
CA GLN A 205 -5.27 9.45 4.23
C GLN A 205 -5.73 10.80 3.71
N PHE A 206 -4.94 11.82 4.04
CA PHE A 206 -4.94 13.08 3.30
C PHE A 206 -3.54 13.37 2.75
N GLU A 207 -3.48 14.19 1.72
CA GLU A 207 -2.26 14.78 1.17
C GLU A 207 -2.49 16.28 0.99
N TYR A 208 -1.55 17.08 1.51
CA TYR A 208 -1.54 18.54 1.40
C TYR A 208 -0.28 18.97 0.65
N ASN A 209 -0.46 19.80 -0.39
CA ASN A 209 0.63 20.20 -1.27
C ASN A 209 1.05 21.65 -1.03
N SER A 210 2.32 21.94 -1.28
CA SER A 210 2.84 23.31 -1.32
C SER A 210 3.79 23.51 -2.50
N ALA A 211 3.77 24.70 -3.09
CA ALA A 211 4.76 25.11 -4.07
C ALA A 211 6.15 25.36 -3.45
N ASP A 212 6.23 25.60 -2.14
CA ASP A 212 7.50 25.73 -1.43
C ASP A 212 8.06 24.33 -1.09
N ALA A 213 9.24 24.03 -1.62
CA ALA A 213 9.91 22.75 -1.42
C ALA A 213 10.34 22.50 0.04
N TYR A 214 10.45 23.55 0.85
CA TYR A 214 10.97 23.47 2.21
C TYR A 214 9.88 23.57 3.30
N GLU A 215 8.65 23.94 2.95
CA GLU A 215 7.58 24.30 3.90
C GLU A 215 7.37 23.23 4.99
N PHE A 216 7.38 21.96 4.59
CA PHE A 216 7.03 20.86 5.50
C PHE A 216 8.23 20.25 6.24
N LEU A 217 9.48 20.61 5.95
CA LEU A 217 10.64 19.92 6.54
C LEU A 217 10.63 19.97 8.07
N VAL A 218 10.38 21.16 8.64
CA VAL A 218 10.38 21.36 10.10
C VAL A 218 9.12 20.78 10.75
N SER A 219 7.96 20.94 10.12
CA SER A 219 6.70 20.48 10.73
C SER A 219 6.56 18.96 10.65
N ALA A 220 7.04 18.34 9.56
CA ALA A 220 7.12 16.89 9.42
C ALA A 220 8.08 16.26 10.44
N SER A 221 9.20 16.90 10.77
CA SER A 221 10.11 16.38 11.80
C SER A 221 9.50 16.43 13.21
N LYS A 222 8.75 17.50 13.55
CA LYS A 222 7.97 17.56 14.80
C LYS A 222 6.97 16.40 14.92
N LEU A 223 6.27 16.06 13.83
CA LEU A 223 5.34 14.94 13.83
C LEU A 223 6.07 13.60 13.95
N ALA A 224 7.18 13.41 13.22
CA ALA A 224 8.02 12.21 13.31
C ALA A 224 8.56 11.98 14.74
N GLU A 225 8.94 13.05 15.44
CA GLU A 225 9.47 13.01 16.82
C GLU A 225 8.47 12.42 17.83
N THR A 226 7.16 12.48 17.56
CA THR A 226 6.14 11.86 18.41
C THR A 226 6.31 10.35 18.56
N PHE A 227 7.04 9.71 17.64
CA PHE A 227 7.34 8.28 17.68
C PHE A 227 8.51 7.94 18.62
N ALA A 228 9.25 8.92 19.13
CA ALA A 228 10.30 8.66 20.11
C ALA A 228 9.71 8.14 21.44
N PRO A 229 10.44 7.29 22.19
CA PRO A 229 11.82 6.83 21.95
C PRO A 229 11.91 5.54 21.11
N GLU A 230 10.84 5.10 20.46
CA GLU A 230 10.85 3.90 19.64
C GLU A 230 11.73 4.05 18.40
N PRO A 231 12.47 3.00 17.99
CA PRO A 231 13.17 3.01 16.72
C PRO A 231 12.16 2.88 15.57
N ALA A 232 12.33 3.68 14.52
CA ALA A 232 11.39 3.77 13.40
C ALA A 232 11.85 2.97 12.19
N ASP A 233 10.91 2.37 11.46
CA ASP A 233 11.19 1.85 10.12
C ASP A 233 10.91 2.96 9.11
N VAL A 234 11.98 3.49 8.53
CA VAL A 234 11.94 4.63 7.61
C VAL A 234 12.20 4.13 6.20
N ARG A 235 11.38 4.58 5.25
CA ARG A 235 11.49 4.22 3.83
C ARG A 235 11.57 5.46 2.98
N ALA A 236 12.55 5.55 2.09
CA ALA A 236 12.56 6.58 1.06
C ALA A 236 12.32 5.95 -0.31
N TYR A 237 11.39 6.51 -1.07
CA TYR A 237 10.95 6.04 -2.38
C TYR A 237 11.53 6.97 -3.43
N LEU A 238 12.26 6.39 -4.39
CA LEU A 238 13.01 7.07 -5.43
C LEU A 238 12.51 6.56 -6.78
N THR A 239 11.60 7.30 -7.41
CA THR A 239 10.97 6.91 -8.68
C THR A 239 11.48 7.80 -9.81
N GLY A 240 11.82 7.19 -10.95
CA GLY A 240 12.15 7.91 -12.20
C GLY A 240 13.53 8.56 -12.26
N PHE A 241 14.44 8.29 -11.32
CA PHE A 241 15.81 8.80 -11.36
C PHE A 241 16.70 7.94 -12.25
N SER A 242 17.72 8.56 -12.84
CA SER A 242 18.80 7.84 -13.54
C SER A 242 19.66 7.04 -12.56
N GLU A 243 20.37 6.03 -13.06
CA GLU A 243 21.35 5.25 -12.28
C GLU A 243 22.32 6.14 -11.51
N ALA A 244 22.91 7.15 -12.16
CA ALA A 244 23.82 8.09 -11.52
C ALA A 244 23.16 8.85 -10.35
N GLY A 245 21.89 9.25 -10.50
CA GLY A 245 21.13 9.88 -9.43
C GLY A 245 20.84 8.92 -8.28
N LEU A 246 20.47 7.68 -8.58
CA LEU A 246 20.27 6.63 -7.57
C LEU A 246 21.56 6.34 -6.79
N THR A 247 22.71 6.29 -7.47
CA THR A 247 24.03 6.17 -6.81
C THR A 247 24.31 7.34 -5.87
N GLU A 248 23.95 8.58 -6.25
CA GLU A 248 24.13 9.74 -5.37
C GLU A 248 23.24 9.64 -4.12
N PHE A 249 21.99 9.17 -4.25
CA PHE A 249 21.10 8.96 -3.10
C PHE A 249 21.67 7.93 -2.11
N GLN A 250 22.43 6.94 -2.57
CA GLN A 250 23.04 5.92 -1.71
C GLN A 250 24.13 6.47 -0.80
N THR A 251 24.66 7.66 -1.10
CA THR A 251 25.63 8.33 -0.23
C THR A 251 24.99 8.91 1.04
N ILE A 252 23.66 8.95 1.11
CA ILE A 252 22.89 9.44 2.28
C ILE A 252 22.87 8.37 3.38
N GLU A 253 23.77 8.50 4.36
CA GLU A 253 23.91 7.64 5.56
C GLU A 253 24.20 6.15 5.29
N GLY A 254 25.00 5.53 6.17
CA GLY A 254 25.74 4.29 5.86
C GLY A 254 25.06 2.93 6.04
N ASP A 255 23.81 2.86 6.51
CA ASP A 255 23.11 1.57 6.76
C ASP A 255 21.71 1.59 6.12
N VAL A 256 21.63 1.32 4.82
CA VAL A 256 20.38 1.25 4.06
C VAL A 256 20.27 -0.07 3.32
N ARG A 257 19.14 -0.76 3.49
CA ARG A 257 18.74 -1.88 2.64
C ARG A 257 18.06 -1.33 1.40
N LEU A 258 18.46 -1.79 0.23
CA LEU A 258 17.85 -1.40 -1.03
C LEU A 258 16.79 -2.41 -1.41
N ALA A 259 15.63 -1.93 -1.86
CA ALA A 259 14.61 -2.78 -2.43
C ALA A 259 13.93 -2.13 -3.62
N TYR A 260 13.60 -2.89 -4.66
CA TYR A 260 12.79 -2.40 -5.76
C TYR A 260 11.32 -2.75 -5.59
N ARG A 261 10.49 -1.90 -6.18
CA ARG A 261 9.11 -2.21 -6.54
C ARG A 261 8.86 -1.74 -7.97
N CYS A 262 8.07 -2.50 -8.71
CA CYS A 262 7.69 -2.19 -10.09
C CYS A 262 6.50 -3.03 -10.54
N SER A 263 5.94 -2.71 -11.69
CA SER A 263 5.04 -3.59 -12.43
C SER A 263 5.82 -4.26 -13.55
N VAL A 264 5.68 -5.57 -13.72
CA VAL A 264 6.28 -6.38 -14.77
C VAL A 264 5.16 -6.90 -15.67
N HIS A 265 5.30 -6.72 -16.98
CA HIS A 265 4.37 -7.30 -17.98
C HIS A 265 4.93 -8.62 -18.47
N CYS A 266 4.21 -9.71 -18.21
CA CYS A 266 4.62 -11.04 -18.64
C CYS A 266 3.40 -11.94 -18.89
N PRO A 267 3.53 -12.99 -19.73
CA PRO A 267 2.61 -14.11 -19.71
C PRO A 267 2.43 -14.71 -18.31
N LEU A 268 1.22 -15.20 -18.01
CA LEU A 268 0.93 -15.82 -16.72
C LEU A 268 1.88 -16.99 -16.41
N ASP A 269 2.24 -17.81 -17.41
CA ASP A 269 3.15 -18.95 -17.26
C ASP A 269 4.62 -18.57 -17.04
N GLU A 270 4.97 -17.30 -17.16
CA GLU A 270 6.30 -16.76 -16.83
C GLU A 270 6.39 -16.26 -15.38
N LEU A 271 5.31 -16.26 -14.59
CA LEU A 271 5.38 -15.90 -13.16
C LEU A 271 6.43 -16.67 -12.35
N PRO A 272 6.69 -17.99 -12.58
CA PRO A 272 7.79 -18.69 -11.93
C PRO A 272 9.17 -18.14 -12.29
N ASP A 273 9.33 -17.58 -13.49
CA ASP A 273 10.60 -17.03 -13.97
C ASP A 273 10.83 -15.65 -13.36
N VAL A 274 9.79 -14.82 -13.31
CA VAL A 274 9.80 -13.54 -12.58
C VAL A 274 10.08 -13.77 -11.10
N LEU A 275 9.41 -14.74 -10.46
CA LEU A 275 9.63 -15.06 -9.04
C LEU A 275 11.09 -15.48 -8.78
N ARG A 276 11.69 -16.25 -9.68
CA ARG A 276 13.11 -16.64 -9.58
C ARG A 276 14.06 -15.45 -9.78
N ALA A 277 13.72 -14.50 -10.65
CA ALA A 277 14.53 -13.31 -10.90
C ALA A 277 14.58 -12.36 -9.69
N ILE A 278 13.57 -12.42 -8.82
CA ILE A 278 13.49 -11.59 -7.60
C ILE A 278 13.88 -12.36 -6.32
N GLU A 279 14.53 -13.52 -6.43
CA GLU A 279 15.10 -14.23 -5.27
C GLU A 279 16.35 -13.51 -4.72
N PRO A 280 16.72 -13.71 -3.44
CA PRO A 280 16.04 -14.54 -2.43
C PRO A 280 14.88 -13.83 -1.73
N ASP A 281 14.79 -12.51 -1.86
CA ASP A 281 13.82 -11.66 -1.18
C ASP A 281 13.00 -10.91 -2.23
N GLY A 282 11.68 -11.08 -2.21
CA GLY A 282 10.81 -10.39 -3.14
C GLY A 282 9.42 -11.03 -3.12
N ARG A 283 8.41 -10.22 -3.38
CA ARG A 283 7.04 -10.68 -3.48
C ARG A 283 6.45 -10.18 -4.77
N LEU A 284 5.68 -11.03 -5.44
CA LEU A 284 4.91 -10.63 -6.60
C LEU A 284 3.41 -10.84 -6.39
N TYR A 285 2.61 -10.04 -7.08
CA TYR A 285 1.16 -10.18 -7.14
C TYR A 285 0.68 -10.02 -8.58
N ALA A 286 -0.10 -10.97 -9.07
CA ALA A 286 -0.77 -10.87 -10.37
C ALA A 286 -2.25 -11.23 -10.24
N THR A 287 -3.12 -10.56 -10.99
CA THR A 287 -4.54 -10.91 -11.02
C THR A 287 -4.75 -12.15 -11.89
N LEU A 288 -5.32 -13.21 -11.31
CA LEU A 288 -5.73 -14.41 -12.04
C LEU A 288 -7.14 -14.25 -12.62
N CYS A 289 -8.10 -13.72 -11.86
CA CYS A 289 -9.49 -13.62 -12.31
C CYS A 289 -10.21 -12.49 -11.61
N GLU A 290 -11.09 -11.78 -12.32
CA GLU A 290 -12.03 -10.82 -11.76
C GLU A 290 -13.46 -11.20 -12.17
N PHE A 291 -14.41 -11.09 -11.25
CA PHE A 291 -15.81 -11.46 -11.53
C PHE A 291 -16.79 -10.81 -10.55
N GLN A 292 -18.09 -10.85 -10.89
CA GLN A 292 -19.16 -10.50 -9.97
C GLN A 292 -19.60 -11.75 -9.23
N THR A 293 -19.75 -11.68 -7.91
CA THR A 293 -20.05 -12.86 -7.08
C THR A 293 -21.38 -13.52 -7.43
N GLN A 294 -22.32 -12.79 -8.03
CA GLN A 294 -23.60 -13.33 -8.51
C GLN A 294 -23.45 -14.35 -9.64
N ASP A 295 -22.31 -14.35 -10.36
CA ASP A 295 -22.03 -15.33 -11.41
C ASP A 295 -21.90 -16.76 -10.84
N VAL A 296 -21.49 -16.87 -9.57
CA VAL A 296 -21.25 -18.16 -8.88
C VAL A 296 -22.07 -18.34 -7.60
N VAL A 297 -22.66 -17.26 -7.07
CA VAL A 297 -23.59 -17.27 -5.93
C VAL A 297 -24.77 -16.34 -6.26
N PRO A 298 -25.73 -16.78 -7.11
CA PRO A 298 -26.79 -15.91 -7.61
C PRO A 298 -27.68 -15.29 -6.53
N ASP A 299 -27.93 -16.04 -5.45
CA ASP A 299 -28.75 -15.59 -4.31
C ASP A 299 -27.97 -14.79 -3.25
N GLY A 300 -26.68 -14.56 -3.48
CA GLY A 300 -25.79 -13.81 -2.60
C GLY A 300 -25.90 -12.30 -2.79
N GLY A 301 -25.30 -11.57 -1.86
CA GLY A 301 -25.08 -10.13 -2.03
C GLY A 301 -24.21 -9.83 -3.24
N GLU A 302 -24.50 -8.73 -3.92
CA GLU A 302 -23.70 -8.24 -5.05
C GLU A 302 -22.33 -7.73 -4.55
N ALA A 303 -21.27 -8.41 -4.96
CA ALA A 303 -19.89 -8.02 -4.70
C ALA A 303 -19.03 -8.25 -5.95
N SER A 304 -17.97 -7.47 -6.07
CA SER A 304 -16.90 -7.71 -7.04
C SER A 304 -15.75 -8.42 -6.34
N ALA A 305 -15.24 -9.47 -6.98
CA ALA A 305 -14.17 -10.31 -6.45
C ALA A 305 -12.98 -10.36 -7.40
N ILE A 306 -11.78 -10.34 -6.81
CA ILE A 306 -10.51 -10.52 -7.50
C ILE A 306 -9.83 -11.73 -6.88
N ILE A 307 -9.43 -12.69 -7.72
CA ILE A 307 -8.55 -13.79 -7.35
C ILE A 307 -7.16 -13.43 -7.86
N GLY A 308 -6.23 -13.25 -6.93
CA GLY A 308 -4.83 -12.95 -7.21
C GLY A 308 -3.91 -14.12 -6.90
N VAL A 309 -2.81 -14.18 -7.63
CA VAL A 309 -1.66 -15.05 -7.38
C VAL A 309 -0.62 -14.23 -6.63
N VAL A 310 -0.20 -14.71 -5.47
CA VAL A 310 0.91 -14.14 -4.70
C VAL A 310 2.10 -15.09 -4.83
N GLY A 311 3.26 -14.59 -5.24
CA GLY A 311 4.52 -15.35 -5.26
C GLY A 311 5.50 -14.79 -4.23
N ALA A 312 6.10 -15.67 -3.42
CA ALA A 312 7.17 -15.34 -2.47
C ALA A 312 7.92 -16.62 -2.06
N ASP A 313 9.20 -16.52 -1.70
CA ASP A 313 10.02 -17.65 -1.22
C ASP A 313 10.00 -18.88 -2.15
N GLY A 314 9.98 -18.65 -3.46
CA GLY A 314 9.90 -19.70 -4.49
C GLY A 314 8.59 -20.48 -4.52
N ARG A 315 7.53 -19.99 -3.85
CA ARG A 315 6.20 -20.62 -3.77
C ARG A 315 5.09 -19.62 -4.10
N PHE A 316 3.90 -20.16 -4.31
CA PHE A 316 2.71 -19.36 -4.60
C PHE A 316 1.62 -19.49 -3.53
N GLN A 317 0.72 -18.53 -3.49
CA GLN A 317 -0.52 -18.55 -2.72
C GLN A 317 -1.64 -17.93 -3.56
N ILE A 318 -2.88 -18.29 -3.26
CA ILE A 318 -4.04 -17.60 -3.83
C ILE A 318 -4.62 -16.64 -2.79
N GLU A 319 -4.91 -15.43 -3.25
CA GLU A 319 -5.53 -14.38 -2.48
C GLU A 319 -6.87 -14.02 -3.11
N ALA A 320 -7.95 -14.02 -2.32
CA ALA A 320 -9.27 -13.56 -2.75
C ALA A 320 -9.57 -12.21 -2.09
N ARG A 321 -9.77 -11.16 -2.91
CA ARG A 321 -10.17 -9.83 -2.46
C ARG A 321 -11.59 -9.53 -2.89
N LEU A 322 -12.43 -9.05 -1.97
CA LEU A 322 -13.82 -8.70 -2.25
C LEU A 322 -14.15 -7.30 -1.74
N ASN A 323 -14.87 -6.51 -2.54
CA ASN A 323 -15.32 -5.18 -2.13
C ASN A 323 -16.45 -5.19 -1.09
N ARG A 324 -17.06 -6.35 -0.82
CA ARG A 324 -17.93 -6.68 0.33
C ARG A 324 -18.16 -8.18 0.41
N ALA A 325 -18.69 -8.68 1.53
CA ALA A 325 -19.06 -10.09 1.63
C ALA A 325 -20.42 -10.38 0.94
N PRO A 326 -20.48 -11.31 -0.03
CA PRO A 326 -21.74 -11.77 -0.63
C PRO A 326 -22.52 -12.74 0.29
N LEU A 327 -21.88 -13.29 1.31
CA LEU A 327 -22.43 -14.26 2.25
C LEU A 327 -22.17 -13.82 3.69
N LYS A 328 -22.77 -14.54 4.65
CA LYS A 328 -22.47 -14.36 6.08
C LYS A 328 -21.02 -14.78 6.38
N GLU A 329 -20.43 -14.17 7.41
CA GLU A 329 -19.03 -14.32 7.78
C GLU A 329 -18.59 -15.78 7.93
N ASP A 330 -19.40 -16.57 8.62
CA ASP A 330 -19.19 -17.99 8.90
C ASP A 330 -19.22 -18.87 7.65
N ALA A 331 -19.84 -18.40 6.56
CA ALA A 331 -19.92 -19.11 5.29
C ALA A 331 -18.84 -18.68 4.27
N MET A 332 -18.13 -17.57 4.51
CA MET A 332 -17.19 -16.99 3.54
C MET A 332 -16.01 -17.92 3.23
N ALA A 333 -15.35 -18.46 4.27
CA ALA A 333 -14.18 -19.32 4.11
C ALA A 333 -14.51 -20.61 3.34
N GLU A 334 -15.61 -21.28 3.72
CA GLU A 334 -16.06 -22.52 3.09
C GLU A 334 -16.47 -22.31 1.62
N TRP A 335 -17.14 -21.19 1.33
CA TRP A 335 -17.47 -20.86 -0.06
C TRP A 335 -16.23 -20.60 -0.91
N LEU A 336 -15.27 -19.81 -0.41
CA LEU A 336 -14.03 -19.54 -1.12
C LEU A 336 -13.19 -20.81 -1.29
N GLU A 337 -13.17 -21.71 -0.31
CA GLU A 337 -12.53 -23.01 -0.45
C GLU A 337 -13.17 -23.85 -1.55
N ARG A 338 -14.50 -23.87 -1.68
CA ARG A 338 -15.16 -24.54 -2.81
C ARG A 338 -14.83 -23.91 -4.16
N LEU A 339 -14.74 -22.58 -4.20
CA LEU A 339 -14.43 -21.81 -5.40
C LEU A 339 -12.99 -22.08 -5.88
N ILE A 340 -12.03 -22.00 -4.96
CA ILE A 340 -10.58 -22.12 -5.23
C ILE A 340 -10.11 -23.57 -5.26
N GLY A 341 -10.71 -24.46 -4.47
CA GLY A 341 -10.28 -25.85 -4.31
C GLY A 341 -9.20 -26.06 -3.23
N HIS A 342 -8.88 -25.02 -2.46
CA HIS A 342 -7.90 -25.05 -1.37
C HIS A 342 -8.45 -24.36 -0.12
N PRO A 343 -8.05 -24.76 1.10
CA PRO A 343 -8.52 -24.13 2.33
C PRO A 343 -8.16 -22.63 2.38
N MET A 344 -9.16 -21.80 2.67
CA MET A 344 -9.05 -20.34 2.72
C MET A 344 -9.24 -19.83 4.15
N ALA A 345 -8.41 -18.90 4.58
CA ALA A 345 -8.54 -18.21 5.86
C ALA A 345 -8.68 -16.71 5.67
N TYR A 346 -9.48 -16.06 6.52
CA TYR A 346 -9.56 -14.61 6.53
C TYR A 346 -8.21 -14.03 6.96
N ALA A 347 -7.65 -13.17 6.13
CA ALA A 347 -6.32 -12.62 6.29
C ALA A 347 -6.39 -11.11 6.01
N PRO A 348 -6.85 -10.28 6.96
CA PRO A 348 -6.89 -8.83 6.73
C PRO A 348 -5.48 -8.32 6.41
N LEU A 349 -5.36 -7.39 5.47
CA LEU A 349 -4.06 -6.78 5.12
C LEU A 349 -3.44 -6.15 6.37
N PRO A 350 -2.16 -6.43 6.68
CA PRO A 350 -1.50 -5.86 7.84
C PRO A 350 -1.45 -4.33 7.74
N ALA A 351 -1.45 -3.66 8.89
CA ALA A 351 -1.41 -2.21 8.95
C ALA A 351 -0.09 -1.60 8.41
N PHE A 352 0.97 -2.40 8.29
CA PHE A 352 2.29 -1.99 7.84
C PHE A 352 2.87 -3.05 6.90
N VAL A 353 3.03 -2.70 5.62
CA VAL A 353 4.07 -3.26 4.75
C VAL A 353 4.87 -2.08 4.26
#